data_AF-A0AAD5GEV2-F1
#
_entry.id   AF-A0AAD5GEV2-F1
#
_cell.length_a   1.000
_cell.length_b   1.000
_cell.length_c   1.000
_cell.angle_alpha   90.00
_cell.angle_beta   90.00
_cell.angle_gamma   90.00
#
_symmetry.space_group_name_H-M   'P 1'
#
loop_
_entity.id
_entity.type
_entity.pdbx_description
1 polymer ?
#
loop_
_entity_poly.entity_id
_entity_poly.type
_entity_poly.pdbx_seq_one_letter_code
_entity_poly.pdbx_strand_id
1 'polypeptide(L)'
;VGLSRARRLAQGKTIKIHLLAPLPVQIDGEPWLQSPCILSISHHGQAFMLKRTTEETLGHAAGIVADVLDNAETNQVINASQKRTLLHEMALRLS
;
A
#
# COMPACT_ATOMS: atom_id res chain seq x y z
N VAL A 1 -27.50 -2.84 5.22
CA VAL A 1 -27.64 -3.57 3.93
C VAL A 1 -26.51 -4.60 3.80
N GLY A 2 -26.84 -5.90 3.89
CA GLY A 2 -26.21 -6.98 3.10
C GLY A 2 -24.73 -7.34 3.20
N LEU A 3 -23.98 -7.07 4.27
CA LEU A 3 -22.56 -7.48 4.34
C LEU A 3 -22.42 -8.91 4.88
N SER A 4 -22.69 -9.91 4.04
CA SER A 4 -22.19 -11.26 4.32
C SER A 4 -20.67 -11.20 4.52
N ARG A 5 -20.15 -11.78 5.60
CA ARG A 5 -18.70 -11.84 5.82
C ARG A 5 -18.04 -12.51 4.63
N ALA A 6 -17.02 -11.87 4.06
CA ALA A 6 -16.19 -12.49 3.04
C ALA A 6 -15.59 -13.79 3.59
N ARG A 7 -15.67 -14.87 2.82
CA ARG A 7 -15.07 -16.16 3.17
C ARG A 7 -13.77 -16.34 2.38
N ARG A 8 -12.67 -16.53 3.09
CA ARG A 8 -11.41 -16.92 2.46
C ARG A 8 -11.53 -18.37 1.97
N LEU A 9 -11.34 -18.58 0.67
CA LEU A 9 -11.37 -19.92 0.06
C LEU A 9 -9.98 -20.57 0.05
N ALA A 10 -8.95 -19.83 -0.36
CA ALA A 10 -7.57 -20.31 -0.46
C ALA A 10 -6.55 -19.15 -0.45
N GLN A 11 -5.27 -19.47 -0.31
CA GLN A 11 -4.14 -18.59 -0.59
C GLN A 11 -3.04 -19.40 -1.28
N GLY A 12 -2.48 -18.89 -2.37
CA GLY A 12 -1.42 -19.57 -3.10
C GLY A 12 -0.77 -18.65 -4.13
N LYS A 13 0.36 -19.09 -4.70
CA LYS A 13 1.06 -18.36 -5.77
C LYS A 13 0.29 -18.39 -7.10
N THR A 14 -0.48 -19.45 -7.32
CA THR A 14 -1.32 -19.63 -8.51
C THR A 14 -2.65 -20.23 -8.08
N ILE A 15 -3.75 -19.58 -8.45
CA ILE A 15 -5.12 -20.01 -8.14
C ILE A 15 -5.89 -20.09 -9.46
N LYS A 16 -6.56 -21.22 -9.69
CA LYS A 16 -7.50 -21.39 -10.81
C LYS A 16 -8.91 -21.54 -10.26
N ILE A 17 -9.83 -20.70 -10.72
CA ILE A 17 -11.24 -20.71 -10.33
C ILE A 17 -12.07 -21.04 -11.56
N HIS A 18 -12.84 -22.12 -11.49
CA HIS A 18 -13.76 -22.53 -12.55
C HIS A 18 -15.14 -21.96 -12.25
N LEU A 19 -15.60 -21.01 -13.06
CA LEU A 19 -16.95 -20.48 -12.99
C LEU A 19 -17.83 -21.26 -13.96
N LEU A 20 -18.79 -21.99 -13.40
CA LEU A 20 -19.71 -22.84 -14.16
C LEU A 20 -20.98 -22.09 -14.60
N ALA A 21 -21.21 -20.90 -14.05
CA ALA A 21 -22.38 -20.07 -14.31
C ALA A 21 -21.98 -18.59 -14.35
N PRO A 22 -22.79 -17.71 -14.95
CA PRO A 22 -22.59 -16.27 -14.85
C PRO A 22 -22.63 -15.79 -13.40
N LEU A 23 -21.58 -15.09 -12.94
CA LEU A 23 -21.47 -14.63 -11.55
C LEU A 23 -20.99 -13.16 -11.49
N PRO A 24 -21.45 -12.38 -10.50
CA PRO A 24 -20.93 -11.03 -10.27
C PRO A 24 -19.49 -11.12 -9.75
N VAL A 25 -18.57 -10.39 -10.39
CA VAL A 25 -17.15 -10.31 -10.02
C VAL A 25 -16.78 -8.84 -9.84
N GLN A 26 -15.83 -8.58 -8.95
CA GLN A 26 -15.28 -7.25 -8.72
C GLN A 26 -13.76 -7.36 -8.50
N ILE A 27 -12.98 -6.51 -9.17
CA ILE A 27 -11.53 -6.36 -9.00
C ILE A 27 -11.23 -4.88 -8.85
N ASP A 28 -10.42 -4.51 -7.85
CA ASP A 28 -9.95 -3.14 -7.59
C ASP A 28 -11.04 -2.06 -7.51
N GLY A 29 -12.30 -2.45 -7.30
CA GLY A 29 -13.44 -1.53 -7.25
C GLY A 29 -14.38 -1.66 -8.44
N GLU A 30 -13.92 -2.20 -9.57
CA GLU A 30 -14.67 -2.30 -10.83
C GLU A 30 -15.52 -3.58 -10.87
N PRO A 31 -16.87 -3.48 -10.89
CA PRO A 31 -17.75 -4.63 -10.93
C PRO A 31 -18.13 -5.02 -12.38
N TRP A 32 -18.28 -6.31 -12.64
CA TRP A 32 -18.87 -6.82 -13.89
C TRP A 32 -19.58 -8.17 -13.71
N LEU A 33 -20.39 -8.55 -14.70
CA LEU A 33 -20.98 -9.89 -14.78
C LEU A 33 -20.07 -10.81 -15.61
N GLN A 34 -19.45 -11.80 -14.98
CA GLN A 34 -18.54 -12.73 -15.63
C GLN A 34 -19.30 -13.95 -16.15
N SER A 35 -19.29 -14.20 -17.46
CA SER A 35 -19.78 -15.46 -18.06
C SER A 35 -18.90 -16.66 -17.63
N PRO A 36 -19.39 -17.92 -17.77
CA PRO A 36 -18.62 -19.11 -17.41
C PRO A 36 -17.21 -19.11 -18.02
N CYS A 37 -16.19 -19.27 -17.19
CA CYS A 37 -14.79 -19.24 -17.60
C CYS A 37 -13.87 -19.89 -16.55
N ILE A 38 -12.58 -19.97 -16.86
CA ILE A 38 -11.54 -20.32 -15.89
C ILE A 38 -10.72 -19.05 -15.60
N LEU A 39 -10.88 -18.49 -14.40
CA LEU A 39 -10.03 -17.40 -13.93
C LEU A 39 -8.71 -17.97 -13.43
N SER A 40 -7.60 -17.49 -14.01
CA SER A 40 -6.25 -17.82 -13.55
C SER A 40 -5.64 -16.60 -12.88
N ILE A 41 -5.34 -16.72 -11.59
CA ILE A 41 -4.76 -15.66 -10.76
C ILE A 41 -3.35 -16.08 -10.37
N SER A 42 -2.36 -15.25 -10.69
CA SER A 42 -0.94 -15.47 -10.36
C SER A 42 -0.37 -14.31 -9.55
N HIS A 43 0.42 -14.65 -8.53
CA HIS A 43 1.18 -13.67 -7.78
C HIS A 43 2.48 -13.32 -8.53
N HIS A 44 2.59 -12.08 -9.02
CA HIS A 44 3.76 -11.60 -9.75
C HIS A 44 4.82 -10.93 -8.85
N GLY A 45 4.40 -10.18 -7.84
CA GLY A 45 5.28 -9.42 -6.98
C GLY A 45 4.51 -8.51 -6.03
N GLN A 46 5.23 -7.60 -5.36
CA GLN A 46 4.65 -6.59 -4.49
C GLN A 46 4.70 -5.22 -5.17
N ALA A 47 3.66 -4.41 -4.97
CA ALA A 47 3.59 -3.03 -5.43
C ALA A 47 3.41 -2.10 -4.22
N PHE A 48 3.98 -0.90 -4.29
CA PHE A 48 3.73 0.15 -3.30
C PHE A 48 2.34 0.72 -3.52
N MET A 49 1.44 0.54 -2.56
CA MET A 49 0.07 1.06 -2.61
C MET A 49 -0.01 2.36 -1.83
N LEU A 50 -0.69 3.36 -2.38
CA LEU A 50 -1.03 4.58 -1.65
C LEU A 50 -1.96 4.22 -0.48
N LYS A 51 -1.55 4.54 0.75
CA LYS A 51 -2.36 4.34 1.95
C LYS A 51 -2.92 5.68 2.40
N ARG A 52 -4.19 5.70 2.84
CA ARG A 52 -4.77 6.85 3.52
C ARG A 52 -3.99 7.11 4.82
N THR A 53 -3.58 8.35 5.05
CA THR A 53 -2.80 8.80 6.23
C THR A 53 -3.61 8.83 7.54
N THR A 54 -4.79 8.21 7.59
CA THR A 54 -5.52 8.02 8.84
C THR A 54 -4.78 6.97 9.66
N GLU A 55 -3.95 7.44 10.60
CA GLU A 55 -3.13 6.63 11.52
C GLU A 55 -1.85 6.04 10.93
N GLU A 56 -1.03 6.85 10.26
CA GLU A 56 0.41 6.64 10.49
C GLU A 56 0.71 7.17 11.90
N THR A 57 1.15 6.30 12.80
CA THR A 57 1.90 6.76 13.98
C THR A 57 2.95 7.73 13.46
N LEU A 58 2.92 8.99 13.87
CA LEU A 58 3.81 10.07 13.40
C LEU A 58 5.27 9.63 13.25
N GLY A 59 5.70 8.61 14.01
CA GLY A 59 6.99 7.94 13.89
C GLY A 59 7.33 7.32 12.51
N HIS A 60 6.40 6.78 11.73
CA HIS A 60 6.74 6.22 10.39
C HIS A 60 7.09 7.33 9.39
N ALA A 61 6.27 8.38 9.32
CA ALA A 61 6.57 9.55 8.50
C ALA A 61 7.87 10.24 8.96
N ALA A 62 8.07 10.36 10.28
CA ALA A 62 9.32 10.89 10.84
C ALA A 62 10.54 10.04 10.45
N GLY A 63 10.42 8.71 10.45
CA GLY A 63 11.47 7.79 10.02
C GLY A 63 11.85 7.99 8.56
N ILE A 64 10.86 8.05 7.66
CA ILE A 64 11.09 8.27 6.23
C ILE A 64 11.84 9.59 6.01
N VAL A 65 11.46 10.67 6.70
CA VAL A 65 12.15 11.95 6.48
C VAL A 65 13.54 11.98 7.12
N ALA A 66 13.74 11.32 8.27
CA ALA A 66 15.09 11.16 8.82
C ALA A 66 16.02 10.46 7.81
N ASP A 67 15.56 9.37 7.18
CA ASP A 67 16.33 8.64 6.16
C ASP A 67 16.63 9.51 4.93
N VAL A 68 15.66 10.32 4.48
CA VAL A 68 15.85 11.24 3.34
C VAL A 68 16.88 12.32 3.68
N LEU A 69 16.84 12.88 4.89
CA LEU A 69 17.78 13.91 5.33
C LEU A 69 19.20 13.35 5.55
N ASP A 70 19.32 12.11 6.05
CA ASP A 70 20.59 11.39 6.17
C ASP A 70 21.22 11.14 4.79
N ASN A 71 20.41 10.72 3.83
CA ASN A 71 20.85 10.50 2.46
C ASN A 71 21.31 11.83 1.81
N ALA A 72 20.54 12.90 2.00
CA ALA A 72 20.86 14.22 1.46
C ALA A 72 22.17 14.80 2.03
N GLU A 73 22.45 14.60 3.32
CA GLU A 73 23.72 15.00 3.94
C GLU A 73 24.90 14.15 3.43
N THR A 74 24.70 12.84 3.29
CA THR A 74 25.72 11.94 2.73
C THR A 74 26.11 12.35 1.33
N ASN A 75 25.13 12.72 0.50
CA ASN A 75 25.34 13.18 -0.87
C ASN A 75 25.71 14.66 -0.99
N GLN A 76 25.97 15.35 0.13
CA GLN A 76 26.36 16.76 0.18
C GLN A 76 25.33 17.72 -0.48
N VAL A 77 24.06 17.30 -0.58
CA VAL A 77 22.95 18.15 -1.05
C VAL A 77 22.59 19.18 0.02
N ILE A 78 22.71 18.78 1.29
CA ILE A 78 22.56 19.64 2.47
C ILE A 78 23.75 19.44 3.41
N ASN A 79 24.01 20.41 4.28
CA ASN A 79 25.00 20.30 5.35
C ASN A 79 24.36 19.95 6.71
N ALA A 80 25.21 19.62 7.69
CA ALA A 80 24.80 19.25 9.05
C ALA A 80 23.98 20.30 9.79
N SER A 81 24.12 21.59 9.44
CA SER A 81 23.33 22.67 10.02
C SER A 81 21.92 22.67 9.42
N GLN A 82 21.82 22.59 8.10
CA GLN A 82 20.54 22.53 7.37
C GLN A 82 19.72 21.31 7.80
N LYS A 83 20.37 20.14 7.93
CA LYS A 83 19.73 18.93 8.45
C LYS A 83 19.12 19.12 9.83
N ARG A 84 19.87 19.71 10.77
CA ARG A 84 19.37 19.99 12.14
C ARG A 84 18.17 20.94 12.13
N THR A 85 18.21 21.98 11.32
CA THR A 85 17.08 22.92 11.20
C THR A 85 15.83 22.23 10.68
N LEU A 86 15.97 21.39 9.63
CA LEU A 86 14.85 20.66 9.05
C LEU A 86 14.26 19.65 10.03
N LEU A 87 15.10 18.87 10.73
CA LEU A 87 14.64 17.94 11.77
C LEU A 87 13.92 18.67 12.92
N HIS A 88 14.43 19.84 13.33
CA HIS A 88 13.78 20.64 14.38
C HIS A 88 12.42 21.16 13.95
N GLU A 89 12.31 21.71 12.73
CA GLU A 89 11.04 22.19 12.19
C GLU A 89 10.01 21.06 12.06
N MET A 90 10.47 19.89 11.63
CA MET A 90 9.62 18.71 11.58
C MET A 90 9.10 18.28 12.95
N ALA A 91 9.97 18.27 13.96
CA ALA A 91 9.54 17.94 15.33
C ALA A 91 8.44 18.89 15.82
N LEU A 92 8.50 20.18 15.45
CA LEU A 92 7.47 21.18 15.77
C LEU A 92 6.16 20.99 15.00
N ARG A 93 6.21 20.47 13.76
CA ARG A 93 5.01 20.21 12.95
C ARG A 93 4.32 18.89 13.28
N LEU A 94 5.03 18.00 13.97
CA LEU A 94 4.58 16.66 14.36
C LEU A 94 4.17 16.57 15.85
N SER A 95 4.27 17.67 16.61
CA SER A 95 3.73 17.82 17.96
C SER A 95 2.29 18.33 17.94
#